data_AF-A0A2E1MZC3-F1
#
_entry.id   AF-A0A2E1MZC3-F1
#
_cell.length_a   1.000
_cell.length_b   1.000
_cell.length_c   1.000
_cell.angle_alpha   90.00
_cell.angle_beta   90.00
_cell.angle_gamma   90.00
#
_symmetry.space_group_name_H-M   'P 1'
#
loop_
_entity.id
_entity.type
_entity.pdbx_description
1 polymer ?
#
loop_
_entity_poly.entity_id
_entity_poly.type
_entity_poly.pdbx_seq_one_letter_code
_entity_poly.pdbx_strand_id
1 'polypeptide(L)'
;MDLVENQIISSNKLSKREGDRILSENEFFQDLVALMENDQFKKFFKKHLSNWTEVKSTIIYMKLYDEFKTKYKKLTNDDLEESIVVYLLCKLMRDRNLRPVSIKTIDKMYEKGRGNYFKELEKYIKNKETQLLLE
;
A
#
# COMPACT_ATOMS: atom_id res chain seq x y z
N MET A 1 32.27 -7.83 -5.00
CA MET A 1 31.65 -6.64 -4.38
C MET A 1 31.74 -6.75 -2.85
N ASP A 2 32.77 -7.39 -2.26
CA ASP A 2 32.53 -8.23 -1.07
C ASP A 2 33.51 -8.11 0.11
N LEU A 3 34.37 -7.09 0.19
CA LEU A 3 35.23 -6.90 1.38
C LEU A 3 34.75 -5.76 2.27
N VAL A 4 34.39 -4.63 1.67
CA VAL A 4 33.95 -3.43 2.41
C VAL A 4 32.56 -3.62 3.01
N GLU A 5 31.60 -4.16 2.26
CA GLU A 5 30.23 -4.41 2.73
C GLU A 5 30.20 -5.41 3.89
N ASN A 6 30.96 -6.51 3.77
CA ASN A 6 31.07 -7.53 4.82
C ASN A 6 31.77 -6.99 6.08
N GLN A 7 32.73 -6.06 5.94
CA GLN A 7 33.36 -5.38 7.08
C GLN A 7 32.39 -4.44 7.81
N ILE A 8 31.52 -3.72 7.09
CA ILE A 8 30.48 -2.85 7.70
C ILE A 8 29.53 -3.67 8.59
N ILE A 9 29.13 -4.85 8.13
CA ILE A 9 28.20 -5.74 8.85
C ILE A 9 28.88 -6.43 10.05
N SER A 10 30.12 -6.92 9.88
CA SER A 10 30.79 -7.78 10.87
C SER A 10 31.51 -7.04 12.00
N SER A 11 31.96 -5.80 11.80
CA SER A 11 32.81 -5.06 12.76
C SER A 11 32.06 -4.44 13.95
N ASN A 12 30.73 -4.51 13.96
CA ASN A 12 29.88 -3.65 14.79
C ASN A 12 29.25 -4.34 16.03
N LYS A 13 29.88 -5.36 16.61
CA LYS A 13 29.36 -5.97 17.86
C LYS A 13 29.26 -4.96 19.03
N LEU A 14 30.11 -3.92 19.05
CA LEU A 14 30.05 -2.82 20.02
C LEU A 14 28.88 -1.85 19.76
N SER A 15 28.35 -1.80 18.53
CA SER A 15 27.20 -0.95 18.18
C SER A 15 25.86 -1.56 18.61
N LYS A 16 25.85 -2.81 19.11
CA LYS A 16 24.62 -3.46 19.57
C LYS A 16 23.93 -2.64 20.66
N ARG A 17 24.67 -2.11 21.64
CA ARG A 17 24.09 -1.29 22.72
C ARG A 17 23.43 -0.02 22.19
N GLU A 18 24.04 0.61 21.21
CA GLU A 18 23.48 1.81 20.58
C GLU A 18 22.27 1.46 19.70
N GLY A 19 22.33 0.32 18.99
CA GLY A 19 21.19 -0.21 18.24
C GLY A 19 20.00 -0.54 19.14
N ASP A 20 20.24 -1.18 20.29
CA ASP A 20 19.21 -1.47 21.30
C ASP A 20 18.58 -0.16 21.84
N ARG A 21 19.42 0.87 22.09
CA ARG A 21 18.95 2.20 22.51
C ARG A 21 18.06 2.84 21.45
N ILE A 22 18.53 2.92 20.19
CA ILE A 22 17.77 3.48 19.06
C ILE A 22 16.44 2.72 18.89
N LEU A 23 16.48 1.39 18.94
CA LEU A 23 15.28 0.57 18.80
C LEU A 23 14.30 0.81 19.96
N SER A 24 14.77 1.04 21.19
CA SER A 24 13.88 1.32 22.32
C SER A 24 13.22 2.71 22.27
N GLU A 25 13.84 3.68 21.60
CA GLU A 25 13.40 5.08 21.58
C GLU A 25 12.66 5.48 20.28
N ASN A 26 12.82 4.71 19.19
CA ASN A 26 12.31 5.08 17.87
C ASN A 26 11.20 4.14 17.39
N GLU A 27 9.95 4.62 17.43
CA GLU A 27 8.74 3.89 17.04
C GLU A 27 8.80 3.38 15.59
N PHE A 28 9.30 4.19 14.65
CA PHE A 28 9.43 3.77 13.26
C PHE A 28 10.33 2.53 13.12
N PHE A 29 11.47 2.50 13.81
CA PHE A 29 12.35 1.32 13.77
C PHE A 29 11.76 0.12 14.51
N GLN A 30 10.96 0.33 15.56
CA GLN A 30 10.23 -0.75 16.23
C GLN A 30 9.25 -1.41 15.26
N ASP A 31 8.42 -0.61 14.60
CA ASP A 31 7.45 -1.09 13.60
C ASP A 31 8.14 -1.79 12.43
N LEU A 32 9.22 -1.19 11.92
CA LEU A 32 9.98 -1.75 10.81
C LEU A 32 10.57 -3.11 11.19
N VAL A 33 11.21 -3.24 12.35
CA VAL A 33 11.78 -4.52 12.80
C VAL A 33 10.68 -5.55 13.02
N ALA A 34 9.59 -5.19 13.70
CA ALA A 34 8.46 -6.11 13.92
C ALA A 34 7.86 -6.62 12.61
N LEU A 35 7.68 -5.74 11.62
CA LEU A 35 7.18 -6.10 10.30
C LEU A 35 8.18 -6.95 9.52
N MET A 36 9.45 -6.56 9.50
CA MET A 36 10.49 -7.26 8.78
C MET A 36 10.84 -8.60 9.41
N GLU A 37 10.55 -8.82 10.71
CA GLU A 37 10.69 -10.11 11.39
C GLU A 37 9.49 -11.05 11.21
N ASN A 38 8.33 -10.54 10.79
CA ASN A 38 7.16 -11.35 10.52
C ASN A 38 7.35 -12.25 9.29
N ASP A 39 7.30 -13.56 9.46
CA ASP A 39 7.57 -14.53 8.38
C ASP A 39 6.60 -14.45 7.20
N GLN A 40 5.33 -14.11 7.45
CA GLN A 40 4.35 -13.92 6.37
C GLN A 40 4.70 -12.68 5.55
N PHE A 41 5.07 -11.58 6.21
CA PHE A 41 5.52 -10.38 5.52
C PHE A 41 6.85 -10.60 4.80
N LYS A 42 7.84 -11.28 5.39
CA LYS A 42 9.10 -11.64 4.70
C LYS A 42 8.83 -12.37 3.37
N LYS A 43 7.94 -13.37 3.39
CA LYS A 43 7.54 -14.12 2.19
C LYS A 43 6.82 -13.22 1.18
N PHE A 44 5.92 -12.37 1.66
CA PHE A 44 5.17 -11.43 0.83
C PHE A 44 6.10 -10.40 0.17
N PHE A 45 6.97 -9.76 0.94
CA PHE A 45 7.96 -8.77 0.51
C PHE A 45 8.86 -9.35 -0.59
N LYS A 46 9.43 -10.53 -0.36
CA LYS A 46 10.29 -11.20 -1.35
C LYS A 46 9.55 -11.51 -2.66
N LYS A 47 8.25 -11.78 -2.61
CA LYS A 47 7.46 -12.20 -3.79
C LYS A 47 6.81 -11.05 -4.54
N HIS A 48 6.47 -9.96 -3.86
CA HIS A 48 5.59 -8.91 -4.38
C HIS A 48 6.15 -7.49 -4.26
N LEU A 49 7.38 -7.33 -3.77
CA LEU A 49 8.08 -6.06 -3.61
C LEU A 49 9.53 -6.15 -4.15
N SER A 50 9.78 -6.98 -5.17
CA SER A 50 11.15 -7.26 -5.66
C SER A 50 11.73 -6.17 -6.56
N ASN A 51 10.88 -5.31 -7.12
CA ASN A 51 11.26 -4.18 -7.96
C ASN A 51 10.26 -3.02 -7.81
N TRP A 52 10.61 -1.85 -8.33
CA TRP A 52 9.81 -0.65 -8.11
C TRP A 52 8.40 -0.71 -8.70
N THR A 53 8.22 -1.41 -9.83
CA THR A 53 6.91 -1.62 -10.44
C THR A 53 6.01 -2.47 -9.54
N GLU A 54 6.55 -3.56 -9.00
CA GLU A 54 5.86 -4.41 -8.02
C GLU A 54 5.53 -3.65 -6.75
N VAL A 55 6.48 -2.87 -6.22
CA VAL A 55 6.27 -2.01 -5.04
C VAL A 55 5.08 -1.09 -5.27
N LYS A 56 5.07 -0.34 -6.37
CA LYS A 56 3.96 0.57 -6.70
C LYS A 56 2.64 -0.17 -6.81
N SER A 57 2.60 -1.26 -7.57
CA SER A 57 1.37 -2.03 -7.76
C SER A 57 0.82 -2.56 -6.43
N THR A 58 1.69 -3.12 -5.59
CA THR A 58 1.32 -3.68 -4.29
C THR A 58 0.81 -2.61 -3.34
N ILE A 59 1.48 -1.45 -3.27
CA ILE A 59 1.03 -0.33 -2.46
C ILE A 59 -0.34 0.19 -2.92
N ILE A 60 -0.62 0.22 -4.23
CA ILE A 60 -1.95 0.58 -4.75
C ILE A 60 -3.02 -0.39 -4.26
N TYR A 61 -2.77 -1.71 -4.31
CA TYR A 61 -3.71 -2.71 -3.78
C TYR A 61 -3.95 -2.54 -2.28
N MET A 62 -2.89 -2.35 -1.50
CA MET A 62 -2.98 -2.11 -0.05
C MET A 62 -3.80 -0.85 0.25
N LYS A 63 -3.56 0.24 -0.48
CA LYS A 63 -4.28 1.48 -0.27
C LYS A 63 -5.76 1.37 -0.65
N LEU A 64 -6.07 0.71 -1.76
CA LEU A 64 -7.47 0.46 -2.16
C LEU A 64 -8.19 -0.42 -1.12
N TYR A 65 -7.52 -1.46 -0.61
CA TYR A 65 -8.05 -2.32 0.44
C TYR A 65 -8.46 -1.50 1.68
N ASP A 66 -7.56 -0.63 2.14
CA ASP A 66 -7.79 0.30 3.27
C ASP A 66 -8.95 1.28 3.00
N GLU A 67 -8.99 1.89 1.80
CA GLU A 67 -10.06 2.82 1.42
C GLU A 67 -11.44 2.12 1.43
N PHE A 68 -11.55 0.89 0.93
CA PHE A 68 -12.82 0.14 0.97
C PHE A 68 -13.29 -0.15 2.39
N LYS A 69 -12.41 -0.70 3.24
CA LYS A 69 -12.74 -0.98 4.63
C LYS A 69 -13.13 0.29 5.38
N THR A 70 -12.34 1.35 5.24
CA THR A 70 -12.59 2.64 5.88
C THR A 70 -13.92 3.26 5.42
N LYS A 71 -14.22 3.23 4.13
CA LYS A 71 -15.48 3.78 3.60
C LYS A 71 -16.67 2.97 4.07
N TYR A 72 -16.59 1.64 4.06
CA TYR A 72 -17.66 0.78 4.51
C TYR A 72 -17.94 0.99 6.00
N LYS A 73 -16.90 0.97 6.85
CA LYS A 73 -17.03 1.24 8.29
C LYS A 73 -17.73 2.56 8.58
N LYS A 74 -17.40 3.61 7.82
CA LYS A 74 -18.07 4.92 7.95
C LYS A 74 -19.54 4.92 7.54
N LEU A 75 -19.96 4.01 6.65
CA LEU A 75 -21.33 3.94 6.13
C LEU A 75 -22.23 3.05 7.00
N THR A 76 -21.70 1.95 7.51
CA THR A 76 -22.49 0.90 8.18
C THR A 76 -22.17 0.76 9.66
N ASN A 77 -21.08 1.36 10.14
CA ASN A 77 -20.48 1.10 11.46
C ASN A 77 -19.98 -0.35 11.64
N ASP A 78 -19.97 -1.15 10.58
CA ASP A 78 -19.52 -2.55 10.57
C ASP A 78 -18.24 -2.75 9.76
N ASP A 79 -17.59 -3.90 9.96
CA ASP A 79 -16.37 -4.25 9.23
C ASP A 79 -16.71 -4.92 7.89
N LEU A 80 -16.03 -4.50 6.83
CA LEU A 80 -16.21 -5.11 5.52
C LEU A 80 -15.51 -6.46 5.46
N GLU A 81 -16.26 -7.52 5.16
CA GLU A 81 -15.71 -8.87 4.99
C GLU A 81 -14.61 -8.92 3.94
N GLU A 82 -13.56 -9.68 4.23
CA GLU A 82 -12.35 -9.75 3.42
C GLU A 82 -12.61 -10.29 2.01
N SER A 83 -13.52 -11.26 1.89
CA SER A 83 -13.98 -11.83 0.62
C SER A 83 -14.59 -10.76 -0.29
N ILE A 84 -15.37 -9.84 0.27
CA ILE A 84 -15.99 -8.72 -0.45
C ILE A 84 -14.92 -7.73 -0.89
N VAL A 85 -13.94 -7.40 -0.03
CA VAL A 85 -12.83 -6.51 -0.42
C VAL A 85 -12.05 -7.11 -1.59
N VAL A 86 -11.72 -8.41 -1.54
CA VAL A 86 -11.01 -9.10 -2.63
C VAL A 86 -11.82 -9.07 -3.92
N TYR A 87 -13.14 -9.29 -3.85
CA TYR A 87 -14.02 -9.19 -5.02
C TYR A 87 -14.00 -7.77 -5.63
N LEU A 88 -14.10 -6.72 -4.81
CA LEU A 88 -14.08 -5.33 -5.26
C LEU A 88 -12.73 -4.97 -5.92
N LEU A 89 -11.61 -5.36 -5.28
CA LEU A 89 -10.28 -5.18 -5.85
C LEU A 89 -10.15 -5.86 -7.21
N CYS A 90 -10.58 -7.13 -7.32
CA CYS A 90 -10.55 -7.86 -8.58
C CYS A 90 -11.39 -7.18 -9.66
N LYS A 91 -12.60 -6.73 -9.32
CA LYS A 91 -13.50 -6.06 -10.26
C LYS A 91 -12.90 -4.77 -10.79
N LEU A 92 -12.37 -3.91 -9.91
CA LEU A 92 -11.77 -2.64 -10.28
C LEU A 92 -10.50 -2.81 -11.10
N MET A 93 -9.63 -3.73 -10.70
CA MET A 93 -8.32 -3.89 -11.32
C MET A 93 -8.38 -4.68 -12.63
N ARG A 94 -9.47 -5.40 -12.90
CA ARG A 94 -9.71 -6.06 -14.20
C ARG A 94 -10.46 -5.18 -15.19
N ASP A 95 -11.22 -4.21 -14.72
CA ASP A 95 -11.95 -3.29 -15.59
C ASP A 95 -10.98 -2.32 -16.29
N ARG A 96 -11.02 -2.30 -17.62
CA ARG A 96 -10.12 -1.48 -18.46
C ARG A 96 -10.32 0.02 -18.29
N ASN A 97 -11.47 0.44 -17.81
CA ASN A 97 -11.84 1.83 -17.57
C ASN A 97 -11.54 2.25 -16.13
N LEU A 98 -11.86 1.40 -15.15
CA LEU A 98 -11.71 1.72 -13.73
C LEU A 98 -10.27 1.55 -13.23
N ARG A 99 -9.50 0.60 -13.81
CA ARG A 99 -8.10 0.36 -13.40
C ARG A 99 -7.21 1.60 -13.60
N PRO A 100 -7.15 2.25 -14.78
CA PRO A 100 -6.27 3.41 -14.97
C PRO A 100 -6.65 4.58 -14.05
N VAL A 101 -7.96 4.82 -13.86
CA VAL A 101 -8.47 5.87 -12.97
C VAL A 101 -8.10 5.59 -11.53
N SER A 102 -8.23 4.33 -11.09
CA SER A 102 -7.90 3.93 -9.72
C SER A 102 -6.42 4.11 -9.42
N ILE A 103 -5.54 3.60 -10.30
CA ILE A 103 -4.09 3.75 -10.18
C ILE A 103 -3.72 5.24 -10.12
N LYS A 104 -4.19 6.04 -11.08
CA LYS A 104 -3.88 7.47 -11.17
C LYS A 104 -4.37 8.25 -9.95
N THR A 105 -5.52 7.88 -9.40
CA THR A 105 -6.07 8.52 -8.21
C THR A 105 -5.22 8.22 -6.98
N ILE A 106 -4.85 6.96 -6.78
CA ILE A 106 -3.99 6.56 -5.65
C ILE A 106 -2.60 7.18 -5.78
N ASP A 107 -1.98 7.14 -6.97
CA ASP A 107 -0.67 7.78 -7.19
C ASP A 107 -0.69 9.26 -6.79
N LYS A 108 -1.72 10.02 -7.22
CA LYS A 108 -1.90 11.42 -6.84
C LYS A 108 -2.08 11.63 -5.33
N MET A 109 -2.76 10.71 -4.65
CA MET A 109 -2.94 10.77 -3.20
C MET A 109 -1.59 10.68 -2.48
N TYR A 110 -0.69 9.81 -2.94
CA TYR A 110 0.67 9.69 -2.42
C TYR A 110 1.55 10.90 -2.77
N GLU A 111 1.46 11.44 -3.98
CA GLU A 111 2.26 12.60 -4.40
C GLU A 111 1.87 13.91 -3.68
N LYS A 112 0.58 14.14 -3.46
CA LYS A 112 0.06 15.43 -2.96
C LYS A 112 -0.38 15.40 -1.50
N GLY A 113 -0.36 14.22 -0.87
CA GLY A 113 -0.84 14.01 0.50
C GLY A 113 -2.31 14.36 0.71
N ARG A 114 -3.10 14.52 -0.37
CA ARG A 114 -4.50 14.92 -0.34
C ARG A 114 -5.25 14.26 -1.48
N GLY A 115 -6.40 13.67 -1.17
CA GLY A 115 -7.33 13.12 -2.15
C GLY A 115 -8.35 12.21 -1.50
N ASN A 116 -9.47 11.98 -2.18
CA ASN A 116 -10.50 11.05 -1.74
C ASN A 116 -10.81 10.13 -2.90
N TYR A 117 -10.42 8.86 -2.76
CA TYR A 117 -10.55 7.86 -3.82
C TYR A 117 -11.98 7.80 -4.38
N PHE A 118 -12.98 7.71 -3.49
CA PHE A 118 -14.38 7.58 -3.88
C PHE A 118 -14.95 8.82 -4.56
N LYS A 119 -14.52 10.04 -4.18
CA LYS A 119 -14.96 11.27 -4.86
C LYS A 119 -14.47 11.33 -6.31
N GLU A 120 -13.22 10.96 -6.54
CA GLU A 120 -12.65 10.93 -7.89
C GLU A 120 -13.27 9.81 -8.73
N LEU A 121 -13.52 8.65 -8.13
CA LEU A 121 -14.21 7.54 -8.79
C LEU A 121 -15.65 7.92 -9.18
N GLU A 122 -16.40 8.55 -8.27
CA GLU A 122 -17.77 9.03 -8.52
C GLU A 122 -17.79 10.06 -9.66
N LYS A 123 -16.87 11.02 -9.64
CA LYS A 123 -16.72 12.01 -10.72
C LYS A 123 -16.46 11.34 -12.07
N TYR A 124 -15.60 10.32 -12.11
CA TYR A 124 -15.33 9.58 -13.33
C TYR A 124 -16.57 8.86 -13.87
N ILE A 125 -17.33 8.18 -13.01
CA ILE A 125 -18.55 7.46 -13.40
C ILE A 125 -19.59 8.45 -13.96
N LYS A 126 -19.87 9.55 -13.24
CA LYS A 126 -20.83 10.57 -13.68
C LYS A 126 -20.47 11.17 -15.04
N ASN A 127 -19.19 11.50 -15.24
CA ASN A 127 -18.75 12.07 -16.52
C ASN A 127 -18.97 11.10 -17.69
N LYS A 128 -18.77 9.80 -17.46
CA LYS A 128 -18.97 8.77 -18.49
C LYS A 128 -20.45 8.57 -18.81
N GLU A 129 -21.32 8.58 -17.79
CA GLU A 129 -22.78 8.53 -17.98
C GLU A 129 -23.29 9.74 -18.77
N THR A 130 -22.80 10.95 -18.47
CA THR A 130 -23.15 12.15 -19.22
C THR A 130 -22.70 12.10 -20.68
N GLN A 131 -21.53 11.54 -20.98
CA GLN A 131 -21.05 11.39 -22.36
C GLN A 131 -21.93 10.44 -23.18
N LEU A 132 -22.38 9.33 -22.57
CA LEU A 132 -23.30 8.37 -23.21
C LEU A 132 -24.70 8.93 -23.46
N LEU A 133 -25.10 10.01 -22.79
CA LEU A 133 -26.37 10.70 -22.99
C LEU A 133 -26.30 11.81 -24.06
N LEU A 134 -25.09 12.16 -24.52
CA LEU A 134 -24.83 13.20 -25.52
C LEU A 134 -24.39 12.62 -26.87
N GLU A 135 -24.25 11.30 -26.97
CA GLU A 135 -24.02 10.51 -28.19
C GLU A 135 -25.34 9.86 -28.67
#